data_AF-A0A3D8YF80-F1
#
_entry.id   AF-A0A3D8YF80-F1
#
_cell.length_a   1.000
_cell.length_b   1.000
_cell.length_c   1.000
_cell.angle_alpha   90.00
_cell.angle_beta   90.00
_cell.angle_gamma   90.00
#
_symmetry.space_group_name_H-M   'P 1'
#
loop_
_entity.id
_entity.type
_entity.pdbx_description
1 polymer ?
#
loop_
_entity_poly.entity_id
_entity_poly.type
_entity_poly.pdbx_seq_one_letter_code
_entity_poly.pdbx_strand_id
1 'polypeptide(L)'
;MKRSKFYLPTIICVSLLTIVFFFPACRNDKDPLPLVLADSTGIYDILDNTAKVTVSLMESVPGSVTRYGFVWGENTASPTISDSKIEFNGALPSPVRYTSLMQGLKKNTEYRLRAFVETDGTVIYGALRTFSTQPDYVKRLVQTLNDSLKGKGFGYSFIVTRKAEIVGEGFGGFQARSIEQGGERLVSLDSKMQVASMTKTITSVAFLKLAEEKGIPINTPIITYLPPSWTKGINTDRITFGDLLKHRSGITGFNEACQNGAFAENIYRGLKSLIQRGVRTDNIGKFCYQNANFGMYRVLIPALLGYQFTGNDQVDDEATRVMYENYIKENVFAKLGVTSSEIFVNPSQSPVYGYDHPYTEGGIGYDAGDFTNTAGGYGLYLSAREAAKIYGGLFSTTDVSVLSAAMKDSVLTGGMASYSTITPQGKFFYHDGWWQFGLVTGKAKGFRSLWMKCPDDLTVVIFTNALRNGDGLFPIRSDFYSDITSYVLWAFSGINTNENSRRSQPVNFHNYLQHPEPH
;
A
#
# COMPACT_ATOMS: atom_id res chain seq x y z
N MET A 1 84.68 33.26 -32.20
CA MET A 1 84.01 33.94 -33.34
C MET A 1 84.95 33.93 -34.56
N LYS A 2 84.74 33.02 -35.54
CA LYS A 2 85.02 33.17 -36.99
C LYS A 2 85.07 31.81 -37.71
N ARG A 3 83.98 31.56 -38.44
CA ARG A 3 83.83 30.98 -39.79
C ARG A 3 84.53 29.65 -40.17
N SER A 4 83.68 28.61 -40.19
CA SER A 4 83.39 27.63 -41.26
C SER A 4 84.49 27.20 -42.23
N LYS A 5 84.74 25.88 -42.24
CA LYS A 5 85.67 25.15 -43.09
C LYS A 5 84.94 24.29 -44.16
N PHE A 6 85.52 24.35 -45.37
CA PHE A 6 85.93 23.25 -46.26
C PHE A 6 84.95 22.53 -47.24
N TYR A 7 85.34 22.67 -48.53
CA TYR A 7 85.44 21.74 -49.68
C TYR A 7 84.20 21.05 -50.32
N LEU A 8 84.23 21.06 -51.66
CA LEU A 8 83.33 20.49 -52.67
C LEU A 8 84.22 19.79 -53.74
N PRO A 9 83.71 19.00 -54.70
CA PRO A 9 83.30 17.60 -54.57
C PRO A 9 83.94 16.70 -55.65
N THR A 10 83.83 15.37 -55.53
CA THR A 10 83.71 14.49 -56.71
C THR A 10 82.92 13.23 -56.34
N ILE A 11 81.85 13.00 -57.10
CA ILE A 11 80.83 11.96 -56.90
C ILE A 11 81.24 10.70 -57.68
N ILE A 12 81.25 9.56 -57.00
CA ILE A 12 81.41 8.21 -57.59
C ILE A 12 80.02 7.56 -57.58
N CYS A 13 79.48 7.25 -58.77
CA CYS A 13 78.26 6.47 -58.96
C CYS A 13 78.58 4.98 -59.03
N VAL A 14 77.94 4.17 -58.18
CA VAL A 14 77.95 2.71 -58.23
C VAL A 14 76.52 2.20 -58.10
N SER A 15 76.20 1.19 -58.93
CA SER A 15 75.16 0.15 -58.74
C SER A 15 73.69 0.58 -58.93
N LEU A 16 72.72 -0.29 -59.26
CA LEU A 16 72.54 -1.72 -58.99
C LEU A 16 71.43 -2.31 -59.91
N LEU A 17 71.55 -3.60 -60.27
CA LEU A 17 70.55 -4.39 -60.99
C LEU A 17 69.18 -4.43 -60.26
N THR A 18 68.09 -4.24 -61.01
CA THR A 18 66.70 -4.45 -60.56
C THR A 18 66.31 -5.93 -60.58
N ILE A 19 66.07 -6.51 -59.41
CA ILE A 19 65.38 -7.80 -59.21
C ILE A 19 63.92 -7.50 -58.85
N VAL A 20 62.98 -7.98 -59.66
CA VAL A 20 61.53 -7.86 -59.43
C VAL A 20 61.09 -8.97 -58.47
N PHE A 21 60.67 -8.58 -57.26
CA PHE A 21 59.99 -9.46 -56.30
C PHE A 21 58.46 -9.38 -56.51
N PHE A 22 57.82 -10.51 -56.82
CA PHE A 22 56.37 -10.68 -56.68
C PHE A 22 56.04 -10.86 -55.19
N PHE A 23 55.35 -9.88 -54.59
CA PHE A 23 54.67 -10.07 -53.31
C PHE A 23 53.25 -10.57 -53.56
N PRO A 24 52.79 -11.68 -52.95
CA PRO A 24 51.37 -11.97 -52.90
C PRO A 24 50.72 -10.96 -51.94
N ALA A 25 49.76 -10.19 -52.45
CA ALA A 25 48.94 -9.32 -51.64
C ALA A 25 47.99 -10.16 -50.78
N CYS A 26 48.31 -10.34 -49.50
CA CYS A 26 47.34 -10.80 -48.50
C CYS A 26 46.29 -9.70 -48.29
N ARG A 27 45.06 -9.94 -48.77
CA ARG A 27 43.88 -9.15 -48.43
C ARG A 27 43.50 -9.46 -46.98
N ASN A 28 43.69 -8.49 -46.09
CA ASN A 28 43.12 -8.52 -44.75
C ASN A 28 41.61 -8.28 -44.86
N ASP A 29 40.84 -9.30 -45.20
CA ASP A 29 39.41 -9.30 -44.89
C ASP A 29 39.30 -9.54 -43.37
N LYS A 30 39.29 -8.45 -42.60
CA LYS A 30 38.82 -8.51 -41.22
C LYS A 30 37.34 -8.86 -41.31
N ASP A 31 36.95 -10.05 -40.86
CA ASP A 31 35.54 -10.36 -40.64
C ASP A 31 34.91 -9.19 -39.88
N PRO A 32 33.78 -8.63 -40.35
CA PRO A 32 33.12 -7.56 -39.63
C PRO A 32 32.80 -8.07 -38.23
N LEU A 33 33.28 -7.34 -37.21
CA LEU A 33 32.96 -7.63 -35.81
C LEU A 33 31.45 -7.80 -35.69
N PRO A 34 30.96 -8.80 -34.93
CA PRO A 34 29.53 -9.00 -34.76
C PRO A 34 28.90 -7.70 -34.27
N LEU A 35 27.83 -7.27 -34.94
CA LEU A 35 27.14 -6.02 -34.64
C LEU A 35 26.61 -6.09 -33.19
N VAL A 36 27.16 -5.25 -32.31
CA VAL A 36 26.70 -5.10 -30.93
C VAL A 36 25.88 -3.82 -30.85
N LEU A 37 24.71 -3.91 -30.22
CA LEU A 37 23.88 -2.73 -30.00
C LEU A 37 24.61 -1.78 -29.04
N ALA A 38 24.87 -0.54 -29.47
CA ALA A 38 25.44 0.50 -28.60
C ALA A 38 24.36 0.99 -27.61
N ASP A 39 24.35 0.41 -26.41
CA ASP A 39 23.28 0.59 -25.44
C ASP A 39 23.75 0.94 -24.02
N SER A 40 22.88 1.62 -23.29
CA SER A 40 22.97 1.80 -21.84
C SER A 40 21.84 1.02 -21.17
N THR A 41 22.05 -0.28 -20.96
CA THR A 41 21.13 -1.09 -20.14
C THR A 41 21.47 -0.97 -18.65
N GLY A 42 20.50 -0.48 -17.88
CA GLY A 42 20.51 -0.46 -16.42
C GLY A 42 19.42 -1.37 -15.85
N ILE A 43 19.74 -2.04 -14.75
CA ILE A 43 18.83 -2.92 -14.00
C ILE A 43 18.68 -2.33 -12.61
N TYR A 44 17.44 -2.16 -12.17
CA TYR A 44 17.06 -1.47 -10.94
C TYR A 44 15.92 -2.26 -10.27
N ASP A 45 15.59 -1.90 -9.03
CA ASP A 45 14.45 -2.48 -8.28
C ASP A 45 14.43 -4.02 -8.33
N ILE A 46 15.59 -4.64 -8.09
CA ILE A 46 15.75 -6.09 -8.13
C ILE A 46 15.18 -6.69 -6.84
N LEU A 47 14.06 -7.41 -6.96
CA LEU A 47 13.39 -8.12 -5.88
C LEU A 47 13.67 -9.63 -5.95
N ASP A 48 12.89 -10.45 -5.25
CA ASP A 48 13.09 -11.91 -5.25
C ASP A 48 12.61 -12.57 -6.56
N ASN A 49 11.62 -12.00 -7.24
CA ASN A 49 11.02 -12.58 -8.44
C ASN A 49 10.80 -11.56 -9.57
N THR A 50 11.22 -10.31 -9.38
CA THR A 50 11.13 -9.25 -10.40
C THR A 50 12.40 -8.41 -10.48
N ALA A 51 12.60 -7.76 -11.61
CA ALA A 51 13.60 -6.70 -11.78
C ALA A 51 13.13 -5.69 -12.82
N LYS A 52 13.43 -4.41 -12.62
CA LYS A 52 13.12 -3.37 -13.60
C LYS A 52 14.33 -3.14 -14.50
N VAL A 53 14.14 -3.28 -15.80
CA VAL A 53 15.19 -3.06 -16.80
C VAL A 53 14.86 -1.84 -17.65
N THR A 54 15.86 -0.99 -17.88
CA THR A 54 15.75 0.17 -18.76
C THR A 54 16.93 0.17 -19.70
N VAL A 55 16.67 0.41 -20.98
CA VAL A 55 17.72 0.63 -21.98
C VAL A 55 17.53 1.98 -22.65
N SER A 56 18.65 2.64 -22.92
CA SER A 56 18.73 3.78 -23.82
C SER A 56 19.72 3.43 -24.94
N LEU A 57 19.32 3.55 -26.20
CA LEU A 57 20.24 3.34 -27.31
C LEU A 57 21.06 4.61 -27.55
N MET A 58 22.37 4.44 -27.73
CA MET A 58 23.33 5.54 -27.88
C MET A 58 23.52 5.94 -29.34
N GLU A 59 23.18 5.06 -30.28
CA GLU A 59 23.35 5.26 -31.72
C GLU A 59 22.11 4.81 -32.50
N SER A 60 21.96 5.30 -33.72
CA SER A 60 20.92 4.86 -34.65
C SER A 60 21.14 3.39 -35.03
N VAL A 61 20.11 2.56 -34.90
CA VAL A 61 20.17 1.16 -35.33
C VAL A 61 20.01 1.10 -36.86
N PRO A 62 20.88 0.38 -37.60
CA PRO A 62 20.76 0.26 -39.04
C PRO A 62 19.58 -0.64 -39.43
N GLY A 63 18.85 -0.24 -40.47
CA GLY A 63 17.70 -1.00 -41.01
C GLY A 63 16.36 -0.63 -40.39
N SER A 64 15.29 -1.29 -40.84
CA SER A 64 13.95 -1.08 -40.29
C SER A 64 13.72 -1.97 -39.09
N VAL A 65 13.50 -1.38 -37.92
CA VAL A 65 13.22 -2.14 -36.68
C VAL A 65 11.84 -2.78 -36.74
N THR A 66 11.79 -4.09 -36.56
CA THR A 66 10.55 -4.87 -36.54
C THR A 66 10.20 -5.33 -35.12
N ARG A 67 11.20 -5.65 -34.30
CA ARG A 67 11.04 -6.05 -32.89
C ARG A 67 12.16 -5.52 -32.03
N TYR A 68 11.88 -5.34 -30.75
CA TYR A 68 12.91 -5.00 -29.77
C TYR A 68 12.48 -5.44 -28.37
N GLY A 69 13.42 -5.52 -27.43
CA GLY A 69 13.09 -5.93 -26.08
C GLY A 69 14.29 -6.35 -25.25
N PHE A 70 14.05 -7.32 -24.37
CA PHE A 70 15.03 -7.88 -23.43
C PHE A 70 14.97 -9.40 -23.44
N VAL A 71 16.13 -10.04 -23.31
CA VAL A 71 16.29 -11.49 -23.16
C VAL A 71 17.11 -11.79 -21.90
N TRP A 72 16.77 -12.87 -21.19
CA TRP A 72 17.49 -13.29 -20.00
C TRP A 72 17.47 -14.81 -19.80
N GLY A 73 18.45 -15.31 -19.05
CA GLY A 73 18.58 -16.73 -18.75
C GLY A 73 19.26 -17.01 -17.43
N GLU A 74 18.89 -18.15 -16.82
CA GLU A 74 19.52 -18.69 -15.61
C GLU A 74 20.78 -19.44 -16.02
N ASN A 75 21.95 -19.02 -15.50
CA ASN A 75 23.24 -19.64 -15.83
C ASN A 75 23.61 -19.63 -17.34
N THR A 76 22.82 -19.01 -18.21
CA THR A 76 23.11 -18.88 -19.64
C THR A 76 24.31 -17.94 -19.84
N ALA A 77 25.32 -18.37 -20.61
CA ALA A 77 26.51 -17.55 -20.90
C ALA A 77 26.16 -16.24 -21.62
N SER A 78 25.21 -16.31 -22.57
CA SER A 78 24.73 -15.15 -23.34
C SER A 78 23.29 -15.43 -23.82
N PRO A 79 22.26 -14.85 -23.16
CA PRO A 79 20.87 -15.06 -23.53
C PRO A 79 20.54 -14.57 -24.95
N THR A 80 19.59 -15.24 -25.58
CA THR A 80 19.08 -15.01 -26.94
C THR A 80 17.56 -14.93 -26.95
N ILE A 81 16.94 -14.61 -28.09
CA ILE A 81 15.48 -14.59 -28.25
C ILE A 81 14.80 -15.97 -28.10
N SER A 82 15.58 -17.04 -27.91
CA SER A 82 15.11 -18.38 -27.57
C SER A 82 14.98 -18.60 -26.06
N ASP A 83 15.62 -17.75 -25.25
CA ASP A 83 15.51 -17.76 -23.79
C ASP A 83 14.26 -16.98 -23.33
N SER A 84 14.15 -16.71 -22.03
CA SER A 84 13.07 -15.88 -21.50
C SER A 84 13.19 -14.44 -22.03
N LYS A 85 12.06 -13.84 -22.42
CA LYS A 85 12.06 -12.53 -23.08
C LYS A 85 10.82 -11.68 -22.81
N ILE A 86 11.01 -10.37 -22.97
CA ILE A 86 9.96 -9.36 -23.15
C ILE A 86 10.22 -8.74 -24.52
N GLU A 87 9.21 -8.69 -25.36
CA GLU A 87 9.33 -8.15 -26.72
C GLU A 87 8.21 -7.15 -27.04
N PHE A 88 8.57 -6.16 -27.83
CA PHE A 88 7.71 -5.13 -28.40
C PHE A 88 7.82 -5.21 -29.93
N ASN A 89 6.70 -5.03 -30.61
CA ASN A 89 6.64 -5.06 -32.07
C ASN A 89 6.56 -3.64 -32.63
N GLY A 90 7.21 -3.41 -33.77
CA GLY A 90 7.22 -2.14 -34.48
C GLY A 90 8.46 -1.28 -34.22
N ALA A 91 8.33 0.01 -34.54
CA ALA A 91 9.43 0.96 -34.48
C ALA A 91 9.84 1.28 -33.03
N LEU A 92 11.11 1.67 -32.86
CA LEU A 92 11.63 2.15 -31.60
C LEU A 92 10.94 3.46 -31.15
N PRO A 93 10.77 3.68 -29.84
CA PRO A 93 10.24 4.94 -29.32
C PRO A 93 11.20 6.11 -29.59
N SER A 94 10.67 7.33 -29.58
CA SER A 94 11.46 8.58 -29.65
C SER A 94 11.23 9.39 -28.37
N PRO A 95 12.27 9.65 -27.54
CA PRO A 95 13.65 9.16 -27.66
C PRO A 95 13.74 7.63 -27.48
N VAL A 96 14.84 7.03 -27.96
CA VAL A 96 15.06 5.57 -27.93
C VAL A 96 15.41 5.09 -26.53
N ARG A 97 14.43 5.18 -25.63
CA ARG A 97 14.50 4.72 -24.26
C ARG A 97 13.23 3.96 -23.93
N TYR A 98 13.38 2.75 -23.42
CA TYR A 98 12.26 1.95 -22.98
C TYR A 98 12.59 1.18 -21.70
N THR A 99 11.55 0.94 -20.91
CA THR A 99 11.62 0.32 -19.59
C THR A 99 10.62 -0.83 -19.53
N SER A 100 10.99 -1.92 -18.85
CA SER A 100 10.10 -3.06 -18.64
C SER A 100 10.31 -3.67 -17.26
N LEU A 101 9.27 -4.33 -16.75
CA LEU A 101 9.32 -5.11 -15.53
C LEU A 101 9.47 -6.59 -15.90
N MET A 102 10.61 -7.17 -15.55
CA MET A 102 10.83 -8.62 -15.62
C MET A 102 10.07 -9.27 -14.46
N GLN A 103 9.32 -10.33 -14.73
CA GLN A 103 8.51 -11.05 -13.74
C GLN A 103 8.75 -12.56 -13.81
N GLY A 104 8.42 -13.27 -12.74
CA GLY A 104 8.54 -14.73 -12.68
C GLY A 104 9.97 -15.23 -12.51
N LEU A 105 10.89 -14.38 -12.06
CA LEU A 105 12.25 -14.79 -11.73
C LEU A 105 12.26 -15.69 -10.50
N LYS A 106 13.25 -16.58 -10.41
CA LYS A 106 13.50 -17.39 -9.22
C LYS A 106 14.19 -16.55 -8.16
N LYS A 107 13.82 -16.77 -6.89
CA LYS A 107 14.44 -16.13 -5.73
C LYS A 107 15.89 -16.54 -5.56
N ASN A 108 16.72 -15.63 -5.04
CA ASN A 108 18.14 -15.86 -4.78
C ASN A 108 18.89 -16.49 -5.97
N THR A 109 18.63 -15.99 -7.19
CA THR A 109 19.13 -16.57 -8.43
C THR A 109 19.83 -15.52 -9.27
N GLU A 110 21.02 -15.86 -9.79
CA GLU A 110 21.75 -15.03 -10.74
C GLU A 110 21.17 -15.19 -12.16
N TYR A 111 20.93 -14.06 -12.81
CA TYR A 111 20.47 -13.95 -14.19
C TYR A 111 21.48 -13.17 -15.03
N ARG A 112 21.65 -13.63 -16.28
CA ARG A 112 22.28 -12.81 -17.33
C ARG A 112 21.18 -12.23 -18.22
N LEU A 113 21.36 -10.99 -18.67
CA LEU A 113 20.40 -10.23 -19.47
C LEU A 113 21.08 -9.47 -20.60
N ARG A 114 20.37 -9.33 -21.74
CA ARG A 114 20.74 -8.45 -22.85
C ARG A 114 19.49 -7.74 -23.38
N ALA A 115 19.62 -6.49 -23.79
CA ALA A 115 18.64 -5.88 -24.69
C ALA A 115 18.79 -6.48 -26.10
N PHE A 116 17.74 -6.46 -26.91
CA PHE A 116 17.83 -6.82 -28.33
C PHE A 116 16.98 -5.90 -29.20
N VAL A 117 17.38 -5.77 -30.46
CA VAL A 117 16.63 -5.14 -31.54
C VAL A 117 16.75 -6.03 -32.77
N GLU A 118 15.65 -6.22 -33.50
CA GLU A 118 15.62 -6.93 -34.77
C GLU A 118 15.42 -5.94 -35.91
N THR A 119 16.36 -5.96 -36.86
CA THR A 119 16.29 -5.16 -38.09
C THR A 119 16.47 -6.05 -39.31
N ASP A 120 15.56 -5.92 -40.28
CA ASP A 120 15.61 -6.63 -41.55
C ASP A 120 15.85 -8.16 -41.40
N GLY A 121 15.27 -8.77 -40.37
CA GLY A 121 15.38 -10.20 -40.05
C GLY A 121 16.63 -10.62 -39.26
N THR A 122 17.49 -9.67 -38.89
CA THR A 122 18.70 -9.91 -38.08
C THR A 122 18.50 -9.39 -36.66
N VAL A 123 18.78 -10.24 -35.66
CA VAL A 123 18.71 -9.84 -34.25
C VAL A 123 20.07 -9.35 -33.76
N ILE A 124 20.09 -8.11 -33.29
CA ILE A 124 21.24 -7.42 -32.73
C ILE A 124 21.04 -7.35 -31.21
N TYR A 125 22.04 -7.80 -30.46
CA TYR A 125 21.98 -7.81 -28.99
C TYR A 125 22.90 -6.75 -28.39
N GLY A 126 22.45 -6.14 -27.29
CA GLY A 126 23.26 -5.21 -26.49
C GLY A 126 24.26 -5.87 -25.57
N ALA A 127 24.81 -5.05 -24.69
CA ALA A 127 25.77 -5.47 -23.69
C ALA A 127 25.18 -6.51 -22.72
N LEU A 128 26.00 -7.50 -22.35
CA LEU A 128 25.66 -8.48 -21.32
C LEU A 128 25.65 -7.79 -19.95
N ARG A 129 24.56 -8.00 -19.21
CA ARG A 129 24.41 -7.57 -17.82
C ARG A 129 24.15 -8.79 -16.94
N THR A 130 24.64 -8.73 -15.71
CA THR A 130 24.38 -9.74 -14.69
C THR A 130 23.71 -9.08 -13.51
N PHE A 131 22.72 -9.75 -12.95
CA PHE A 131 22.08 -9.34 -11.71
C PHE A 131 21.61 -10.58 -10.94
N SER A 132 21.48 -10.45 -9.62
CA SER A 132 20.94 -11.53 -8.79
C SER A 132 19.66 -11.07 -8.13
N THR A 133 18.60 -11.86 -8.24
CA THR A 133 17.38 -11.63 -7.46
C THR A 133 17.69 -11.75 -5.98
N GLN A 134 16.95 -10.99 -5.17
CA GLN A 134 17.09 -11.04 -3.73
C GLN A 134 16.63 -12.41 -3.19
N PRO A 135 17.06 -12.81 -1.98
CA PRO A 135 16.37 -13.83 -1.21
C PRO A 135 14.89 -13.48 -1.03
N ASP A 136 14.08 -14.44 -0.62
CA ASP A 136 12.63 -14.29 -0.40
C ASP A 136 12.29 -12.98 0.35
N TYR A 137 11.78 -11.97 -0.37
CA TYR A 137 11.63 -10.63 0.21
C TYR A 137 10.48 -10.57 1.20
N VAL A 138 9.44 -11.38 0.96
CA VAL A 138 8.30 -11.50 1.86
C VAL A 138 8.78 -12.06 3.19
N LYS A 139 9.64 -13.07 3.16
CA LYS A 139 10.28 -13.59 4.38
C LYS A 139 11.06 -12.51 5.14
N ARG A 140 11.79 -11.62 4.44
CA ARG A 140 12.48 -10.50 5.11
C ARG A 140 11.50 -9.52 5.75
N LEU A 141 10.46 -9.10 5.03
CA LEU A 141 9.42 -8.22 5.59
C LEU A 141 8.82 -8.80 6.87
N VAL A 142 8.42 -10.08 6.83
CA VAL A 142 7.83 -10.79 7.97
C VAL A 142 8.81 -10.88 9.13
N GLN A 143 10.08 -11.21 8.86
CA GLN A 143 11.13 -11.25 9.87
C GLN A 143 11.36 -9.87 10.51
N THR A 144 11.47 -8.82 9.70
CA THR A 144 11.64 -7.43 10.18
C THR A 144 10.48 -7.03 11.07
N LEU A 145 9.23 -7.24 10.64
CA LEU A 145 8.04 -6.94 11.45
C LEU A 145 8.06 -7.70 12.79
N ASN A 146 8.37 -8.99 12.76
CA ASN A 146 8.37 -9.83 13.95
C ASN A 146 9.48 -9.42 14.94
N ASP A 147 10.71 -9.21 14.46
CA ASP A 147 11.86 -8.91 15.31
C ASP A 147 11.75 -7.53 15.97
N SER A 148 11.14 -6.55 15.31
CA SER A 148 10.93 -5.23 15.92
C SER A 148 9.82 -5.21 16.97
N LEU A 149 8.88 -6.15 16.95
CA LEU A 149 7.74 -6.21 17.88
C LEU A 149 7.95 -7.20 19.03
N LYS A 150 8.67 -8.29 18.79
CA LYS A 150 8.86 -9.36 19.77
C LYS A 150 9.58 -8.85 21.02
N GLY A 151 9.06 -9.22 22.19
CA GLY A 151 9.67 -8.90 23.48
C GLY A 151 9.58 -7.43 23.88
N LYS A 152 8.75 -6.61 23.21
CA LYS A 152 8.58 -5.18 23.55
C LYS A 152 7.59 -4.91 24.68
N GLY A 153 7.00 -5.94 25.30
CA GLY A 153 6.14 -5.78 26.48
C GLY A 153 4.71 -5.28 26.19
N PHE A 154 4.28 -5.30 24.94
CA PHE A 154 2.89 -5.13 24.52
C PHE A 154 2.46 -6.27 23.61
N GLY A 155 1.15 -6.46 23.45
CA GLY A 155 0.55 -7.44 22.57
C GLY A 155 0.51 -6.96 21.12
N TYR A 156 0.82 -7.86 20.19
CA TYR A 156 0.74 -7.59 18.75
C TYR A 156 0.30 -8.83 17.97
N SER A 157 -0.30 -8.60 16.82
CA SER A 157 -0.52 -9.62 15.79
C SER A 157 -0.44 -8.96 14.41
N PHE A 158 0.14 -9.65 13.44
CA PHE A 158 0.16 -9.22 12.05
C PHE A 158 0.06 -10.41 11.10
N ILE A 159 -0.49 -10.16 9.92
CA ILE A 159 -0.54 -11.10 8.81
C ILE A 159 -0.18 -10.35 7.53
N VAL A 160 0.68 -10.95 6.72
CA VAL A 160 1.01 -10.53 5.36
C VAL A 160 0.35 -11.50 4.41
N THR A 161 -0.47 -10.98 3.51
CA THR A 161 -1.09 -11.73 2.43
C THR A 161 -0.50 -11.29 1.10
N ARG A 162 -0.41 -12.21 0.13
CA ARG A 162 -0.23 -11.89 -1.29
C ARG A 162 -1.50 -12.34 -2.00
N LYS A 163 -2.22 -11.41 -2.64
CA LYS A 163 -3.63 -11.62 -2.97
C LYS A 163 -4.39 -11.99 -1.69
N ALA A 164 -5.17 -13.06 -1.69
CA ALA A 164 -5.88 -13.57 -0.52
C ALA A 164 -5.08 -14.61 0.30
N GLU A 165 -3.89 -15.03 -0.17
CA GLU A 165 -3.12 -16.09 0.46
C GLU A 165 -2.19 -15.55 1.53
N ILE A 166 -2.16 -16.19 2.71
CA ILE A 166 -1.22 -15.84 3.78
C ILE A 166 0.19 -16.25 3.36
N VAL A 167 1.11 -15.29 3.35
CA VAL A 167 2.52 -15.49 3.01
C VAL A 167 3.46 -15.20 4.18
N GLY A 168 2.92 -14.75 5.31
CA GLY A 168 3.61 -14.71 6.59
C GLY A 168 2.76 -14.09 7.69
N GLU A 169 3.14 -14.34 8.93
CA GLU A 169 2.38 -13.95 10.11
C GLU A 169 3.31 -13.85 11.33
N GLY A 170 2.86 -13.14 12.36
CA GLY A 170 3.54 -13.08 13.64
C GLY A 170 2.64 -12.51 14.72
N PHE A 171 2.83 -12.95 15.96
CA PHE A 171 2.06 -12.48 17.11
C PHE A 171 2.84 -12.70 18.40
N GLY A 172 2.48 -11.98 19.45
CA GLY A 172 3.05 -12.19 20.77
C GLY A 172 2.60 -11.14 21.77
N GLY A 173 3.11 -11.27 23.00
CA GLY A 173 2.72 -10.43 24.12
C GLY A 173 1.36 -10.82 24.72
N PHE A 174 0.82 -9.94 25.56
CA PHE A 174 -0.37 -10.21 26.36
C PHE A 174 -1.57 -9.45 25.83
N GLN A 175 -2.70 -10.14 25.67
CA GLN A 175 -3.99 -9.50 25.44
C GLN A 175 -4.65 -9.07 26.76
N ALA A 176 -4.35 -9.77 27.85
CA ALA A 176 -4.74 -9.46 29.22
C ALA A 176 -3.58 -9.86 30.15
N ARG A 177 -3.32 -9.11 31.21
CA ARG A 177 -2.30 -9.42 32.21
C ARG A 177 -2.94 -10.08 33.42
N SER A 178 -2.13 -10.44 34.40
CA SER A 178 -2.59 -11.14 35.61
C SER A 178 -3.50 -10.31 36.52
N ILE A 179 -3.50 -8.97 36.36
CA ILE A 179 -4.32 -8.06 37.17
C ILE A 179 -5.77 -7.99 36.68
N GLU A 180 -6.03 -8.34 35.43
CA GLU A 180 -7.36 -8.32 34.84
C GLU A 180 -8.21 -9.54 35.24
N GLN A 181 -9.53 -9.36 35.15
CA GLN A 181 -10.47 -10.44 35.33
C GLN A 181 -10.23 -11.56 34.29
N GLY A 182 -10.24 -12.80 34.76
CA GLY A 182 -9.90 -13.97 33.93
C GLY A 182 -8.39 -14.21 33.75
N GLY A 183 -7.54 -13.43 34.42
CA GLY A 183 -6.09 -13.64 34.48
C GLY A 183 -5.34 -13.38 33.18
N GLU A 184 -4.05 -13.70 33.21
CA GLU A 184 -3.14 -13.45 32.11
C GLU A 184 -3.47 -14.31 30.88
N ARG A 185 -3.54 -13.67 29.70
CA ARG A 185 -3.82 -14.32 28.42
C ARG A 185 -2.90 -13.77 27.34
N LEU A 186 -2.33 -14.66 26.54
CA LEU A 186 -1.47 -14.30 25.41
C LEU A 186 -2.30 -13.83 24.21
N VAL A 187 -1.74 -12.93 23.41
CA VAL A 187 -2.27 -12.62 22.08
C VAL A 187 -2.13 -13.85 21.18
N SER A 188 -3.12 -14.07 20.32
CA SER A 188 -3.08 -14.99 19.18
C SER A 188 -3.52 -14.26 17.91
N LEU A 189 -3.42 -14.90 16.74
CA LEU A 189 -3.97 -14.36 15.49
C LEU A 189 -5.50 -14.27 15.49
N ASP A 190 -6.15 -14.94 16.44
CA ASP A 190 -7.60 -15.00 16.61
C ASP A 190 -8.09 -14.10 17.76
N SER A 191 -7.19 -13.40 18.45
CA SER A 191 -7.51 -12.37 19.44
C SER A 191 -8.22 -11.18 18.77
N LYS A 192 -9.49 -10.97 19.12
CA LYS A 192 -10.31 -9.87 18.58
C LYS A 192 -10.02 -8.56 19.30
N MET A 193 -9.62 -7.56 18.54
CA MET A 193 -9.34 -6.22 19.03
C MET A 193 -10.28 -5.21 18.38
N GLN A 194 -10.59 -4.13 19.09
CA GLN A 194 -11.27 -2.99 18.50
C GLN A 194 -10.36 -2.37 17.42
N VAL A 195 -10.83 -2.26 16.17
CA VAL A 195 -10.03 -1.81 15.01
C VAL A 195 -10.27 -0.36 14.58
N ALA A 196 -11.01 0.38 15.39
CA ALA A 196 -11.32 1.79 15.21
C ALA A 196 -11.71 2.11 13.76
N SER A 197 -11.02 3.09 13.18
CA SER A 197 -11.35 3.66 11.88
C SER A 197 -11.08 2.76 10.68
N MET A 198 -10.42 1.61 10.84
CA MET A 198 -10.41 0.58 9.78
C MET A 198 -11.84 0.17 9.39
N THR A 199 -12.81 0.29 10.32
CA THR A 199 -14.25 0.11 10.05
C THR A 199 -14.74 0.91 8.85
N LYS A 200 -14.25 2.15 8.65
CA LYS A 200 -14.73 3.05 7.60
C LYS A 200 -14.53 2.47 6.20
N THR A 201 -13.42 1.74 6.00
CA THR A 201 -13.14 1.06 4.74
C THR A 201 -14.21 0.01 4.42
N ILE A 202 -14.61 -0.79 5.41
CA ILE A 202 -15.68 -1.79 5.25
C ILE A 202 -17.03 -1.12 4.98
N THR A 203 -17.35 -0.05 5.69
CA THR A 203 -18.56 0.76 5.48
C THR A 203 -18.62 1.33 4.06
N SER A 204 -17.51 1.90 3.58
CA SER A 204 -17.36 2.42 2.22
C SER A 204 -17.59 1.34 1.17
N VAL A 205 -16.94 0.18 1.33
CA VAL A 205 -17.09 -0.98 0.44
C VAL A 205 -18.54 -1.46 0.39
N ALA A 206 -19.20 -1.59 1.53
CA ALA A 206 -20.59 -2.03 1.61
C ALA A 206 -21.53 -1.06 0.88
N PHE A 207 -21.36 0.24 1.11
CA PHE A 207 -22.15 1.26 0.42
C PHE A 207 -21.87 1.28 -1.08
N LEU A 208 -20.61 1.30 -1.52
CA LEU A 208 -20.26 1.35 -2.94
C LEU A 208 -20.80 0.15 -3.70
N LYS A 209 -20.73 -1.05 -3.11
CA LYS A 209 -21.37 -2.25 -3.63
C LYS A 209 -22.87 -2.05 -3.83
N LEU A 210 -23.58 -1.61 -2.79
CA LEU A 210 -25.03 -1.41 -2.83
C LEU A 210 -25.42 -0.33 -3.85
N ALA A 211 -24.64 0.75 -3.91
CA ALA A 211 -24.88 1.86 -4.81
C ALA A 211 -24.67 1.45 -6.28
N GLU A 212 -23.63 0.66 -6.58
CA GLU A 212 -23.40 0.09 -7.91
C GLU A 212 -24.57 -0.82 -8.31
N GLU A 213 -25.01 -1.73 -7.43
CA GLU A 213 -26.13 -2.64 -7.68
C GLU A 213 -27.46 -1.90 -7.93
N LYS A 214 -27.66 -0.74 -7.30
CA LYS A 214 -28.87 0.09 -7.47
C LYS A 214 -28.72 1.18 -8.54
N GLY A 215 -27.57 1.30 -9.18
CA GLY A 215 -27.29 2.37 -10.14
C GLY A 215 -27.33 3.78 -9.53
N ILE A 216 -26.94 3.92 -8.25
CA ILE A 216 -26.97 5.18 -7.50
C ILE A 216 -25.60 5.85 -7.58
N PRO A 217 -25.48 7.04 -8.21
CA PRO A 217 -24.24 7.78 -8.25
C PRO A 217 -23.83 8.30 -6.86
N ILE A 218 -22.52 8.34 -6.57
CA ILE A 218 -22.01 8.87 -5.30
C ILE A 218 -22.27 10.37 -5.11
N ASN A 219 -22.46 11.14 -6.19
CA ASN A 219 -22.83 12.56 -6.10
C ASN A 219 -24.33 12.78 -5.82
N THR A 220 -25.09 11.70 -5.59
CA THR A 220 -26.50 11.82 -5.18
C THR A 220 -26.57 12.46 -3.79
N PRO A 221 -27.40 13.51 -3.61
CA PRO A 221 -27.67 14.08 -2.29
C PRO A 221 -28.28 13.07 -1.32
N ILE A 222 -27.85 13.10 -0.06
CA ILE A 222 -28.33 12.15 0.96
C ILE A 222 -29.73 12.51 1.50
N ILE A 223 -30.23 13.72 1.24
CA ILE A 223 -31.40 14.29 1.93
C ILE A 223 -32.67 13.45 1.81
N THR A 224 -32.86 12.75 0.68
CA THR A 224 -34.00 11.86 0.45
C THR A 224 -33.89 10.50 1.15
N TYR A 225 -32.70 10.16 1.64
CA TYR A 225 -32.40 8.90 2.34
C TYR A 225 -32.29 9.09 3.85
N LEU A 226 -32.36 10.34 4.33
CA LEU A 226 -32.44 10.64 5.76
C LEU A 226 -33.85 10.35 6.29
N PRO A 227 -33.99 9.98 7.58
CA PRO A 227 -35.30 9.75 8.17
C PRO A 227 -36.22 10.97 7.97
N PRO A 228 -37.47 10.78 7.53
CA PRO A 228 -38.40 11.89 7.33
C PRO A 228 -38.64 12.70 8.59
N SER A 229 -38.66 12.03 9.76
CA SER A 229 -38.84 12.63 11.09
C SER A 229 -37.66 13.49 11.55
N TRP A 230 -36.49 13.42 10.90
CA TRP A 230 -35.35 14.25 11.25
C TRP A 230 -35.52 15.66 10.68
N THR A 231 -35.38 16.67 11.54
CA THR A 231 -35.19 18.05 11.12
C THR A 231 -33.92 18.16 10.29
N LYS A 232 -34.03 18.71 9.08
CA LYS A 232 -32.91 18.91 8.15
C LYS A 232 -32.44 20.35 8.26
N GLY A 233 -31.23 20.55 8.77
CA GLY A 233 -30.65 21.86 8.96
C GLY A 233 -30.25 22.52 7.64
N ILE A 234 -29.67 23.72 7.73
CA ILE A 234 -29.21 24.46 6.56
C ILE A 234 -28.22 23.64 5.72
N ASN A 235 -28.34 23.73 4.40
CA ASN A 235 -27.46 23.06 3.43
C ASN A 235 -27.35 21.53 3.54
N THR A 236 -28.18 20.84 4.34
CA THR A 236 -28.19 19.36 4.39
C THR A 236 -28.52 18.76 3.02
N ASP A 237 -29.30 19.47 2.20
CA ASP A 237 -29.66 19.14 0.82
C ASP A 237 -28.45 19.10 -0.13
N ARG A 238 -27.33 19.71 0.26
CA ARG A 238 -26.10 19.77 -0.54
C ARG A 238 -25.10 18.67 -0.23
N ILE A 239 -25.33 17.89 0.83
CA ILE A 239 -24.43 16.81 1.23
C ILE A 239 -24.70 15.59 0.34
N THR A 240 -23.67 15.10 -0.36
CA THR A 240 -23.75 13.88 -1.17
C THR A 240 -23.14 12.68 -0.45
N PHE A 241 -23.43 11.46 -0.93
CA PHE A 241 -22.73 10.27 -0.44
C PHE A 241 -21.20 10.40 -0.61
N GLY A 242 -20.75 10.88 -1.75
CA GLY A 242 -19.32 11.07 -2.04
C GLY A 242 -18.65 12.06 -1.09
N ASP A 243 -19.37 13.08 -0.63
CA ASP A 243 -18.85 14.02 0.36
C ASP A 243 -18.64 13.34 1.72
N LEU A 244 -19.52 12.43 2.13
CA LEU A 244 -19.34 11.64 3.35
C LEU A 244 -18.11 10.73 3.24
N LEU A 245 -17.99 9.95 2.14
CA LEU A 245 -16.86 9.03 1.93
C LEU A 245 -15.48 9.70 1.92
N LYS A 246 -15.44 11.00 1.59
CA LYS A 246 -14.20 11.77 1.43
C LYS A 246 -13.97 12.79 2.55
N HIS A 247 -14.80 12.76 3.60
CA HIS A 247 -14.72 13.74 4.69
C HIS A 247 -14.89 15.20 4.22
N ARG A 248 -15.77 15.45 3.25
CA ARG A 248 -16.01 16.76 2.62
C ARG A 248 -17.45 17.27 2.74
N SER A 249 -18.26 16.63 3.58
CA SER A 249 -19.68 16.98 3.81
C SER A 249 -19.90 18.36 4.41
N GLY A 250 -18.88 18.95 5.04
CA GLY A 250 -19.00 20.17 5.83
C GLY A 250 -19.47 19.96 7.27
N ILE A 251 -19.68 18.70 7.70
CA ILE A 251 -19.87 18.34 9.11
C ILE A 251 -18.55 18.60 9.84
N THR A 252 -18.60 19.30 10.98
CA THR A 252 -17.41 19.69 11.76
C THR A 252 -17.48 19.32 13.25
N GLY A 253 -18.41 18.43 13.62
CA GLY A 253 -18.70 18.03 14.99
C GLY A 253 -19.52 19.05 15.78
N PHE A 254 -19.88 18.76 17.03
CA PHE A 254 -20.74 19.68 17.82
C PHE A 254 -20.05 20.98 18.21
N ASN A 255 -18.72 20.96 18.33
CA ASN A 255 -17.91 22.12 18.69
C ASN A 255 -17.54 23.01 17.49
N GLU A 256 -17.99 22.65 16.27
CA GLU A 256 -17.69 23.35 15.01
C GLU A 256 -16.20 23.54 14.66
N ALA A 257 -15.30 22.85 15.36
CA ALA A 257 -13.86 23.06 15.24
C ALA A 257 -13.17 22.09 14.27
N CYS A 258 -13.93 21.27 13.55
CA CYS A 258 -13.40 20.17 12.76
C CYS A 258 -12.54 19.21 13.60
N GLN A 259 -12.96 19.02 14.85
CA GLN A 259 -12.34 18.07 15.76
C GLN A 259 -13.21 16.82 15.78
N ASN A 260 -12.62 15.65 15.63
CA ASN A 260 -13.38 14.41 15.59
C ASN A 260 -14.13 14.21 16.92
N GLY A 261 -15.45 14.07 16.83
CA GLY A 261 -16.36 14.09 17.97
C GLY A 261 -16.26 12.90 18.93
N ALA A 262 -16.78 13.11 20.14
CA ALA A 262 -16.95 12.06 21.15
C ALA A 262 -17.94 10.96 20.70
N PHE A 263 -17.99 9.85 21.44
CA PHE A 263 -18.95 8.74 21.21
C PHE A 263 -20.39 9.23 20.97
N ALA A 264 -20.83 10.24 21.73
CA ALA A 264 -22.18 10.82 21.65
C ALA A 264 -22.53 11.45 20.30
N GLU A 265 -21.56 11.90 19.50
CA GLU A 265 -21.83 12.48 18.17
C GLU A 265 -22.12 11.39 17.12
N ASN A 266 -21.70 10.16 17.40
CA ASN A 266 -21.63 9.07 16.42
C ASN A 266 -22.69 7.98 16.64
N ILE A 267 -23.54 8.14 17.66
CA ILE A 267 -24.77 7.37 17.86
C ILE A 267 -25.95 8.00 17.11
N TYR A 268 -27.05 7.29 16.88
CA TYR A 268 -28.19 7.75 16.05
C TYR A 268 -28.69 9.13 16.45
N ARG A 269 -28.88 9.37 17.75
CA ARG A 269 -29.27 10.68 18.28
C ARG A 269 -28.23 11.77 17.98
N GLY A 270 -26.95 11.44 18.03
CA GLY A 270 -25.85 12.34 17.68
C GLY A 270 -25.87 12.71 16.21
N LEU A 271 -25.98 11.69 15.35
CA LEU A 271 -26.11 11.83 13.90
C LEU A 271 -27.32 12.72 13.53
N LYS A 272 -28.48 12.47 14.16
CA LYS A 272 -29.70 13.29 14.04
C LYS A 272 -29.43 14.75 14.41
N SER A 273 -28.73 14.99 15.52
CA SER A 273 -28.40 16.35 15.99
C SER A 273 -27.46 17.08 15.02
N LEU A 274 -26.49 16.38 14.42
CA LEU A 274 -25.60 16.93 13.41
C LEU A 274 -26.36 17.31 12.13
N ILE A 275 -27.28 16.46 11.67
CA ILE A 275 -28.15 16.75 10.54
C ILE A 275 -29.08 17.94 10.83
N GLN A 276 -29.66 18.01 12.02
CA GLN A 276 -30.51 19.13 12.45
C GLN A 276 -29.74 20.45 12.47
N ARG A 277 -28.46 20.43 12.88
CA ARG A 277 -27.60 21.62 12.86
C ARG A 277 -27.34 22.11 11.43
N GLY A 278 -27.25 21.18 10.48
CA GLY A 278 -26.87 21.49 9.10
C GLY A 278 -25.38 21.77 8.96
N VAL A 279 -24.98 22.27 7.79
CA VAL A 279 -23.58 22.56 7.47
C VAL A 279 -23.42 23.99 6.98
N ARG A 280 -22.34 24.66 7.41
CA ARG A 280 -22.01 26.00 6.92
C ARG A 280 -21.54 25.92 5.47
N THR A 281 -22.00 26.84 4.63
CA THR A 281 -21.58 26.94 3.22
C THR A 281 -20.06 26.91 3.07
N ASP A 282 -19.34 27.61 3.95
CA ASP A 282 -17.88 27.69 3.92
C ASP A 282 -17.18 26.35 4.21
N ASN A 283 -17.85 25.37 4.82
CA ASN A 283 -17.28 24.08 5.17
C ASN A 283 -17.50 23.01 4.09
N ILE A 284 -18.50 23.20 3.23
CA ILE A 284 -18.85 22.22 2.19
C ILE A 284 -17.67 22.08 1.22
N GLY A 285 -17.31 20.83 0.92
CA GLY A 285 -16.17 20.51 0.05
C GLY A 285 -14.80 20.60 0.73
N LYS A 286 -14.69 21.21 1.92
CA LYS A 286 -13.44 21.25 2.69
C LYS A 286 -13.24 19.94 3.43
N PHE A 287 -12.01 19.43 3.41
CA PHE A 287 -11.66 18.23 4.14
C PHE A 287 -11.79 18.47 5.64
N CYS A 288 -12.55 17.60 6.31
CA CYS A 288 -12.72 17.57 7.74
C CYS A 288 -12.99 16.13 8.20
N TYR A 289 -11.97 15.50 8.79
CA TYR A 289 -12.09 14.13 9.30
C TYR A 289 -13.11 14.07 10.45
N GLN A 290 -14.26 13.47 10.17
CA GLN A 290 -15.34 13.29 11.14
C GLN A 290 -15.88 11.88 11.03
N ASN A 291 -15.86 11.16 12.14
CA ASN A 291 -16.45 9.82 12.26
C ASN A 291 -17.92 9.81 11.83
N ALA A 292 -18.66 10.89 12.10
CA ALA A 292 -20.07 11.01 11.77
C ALA A 292 -20.34 10.89 10.26
N ASN A 293 -19.38 11.25 9.40
CA ASN A 293 -19.52 11.02 7.95
C ASN A 293 -19.76 9.53 7.65
N PHE A 294 -19.03 8.66 8.33
CA PHE A 294 -19.13 7.22 8.17
C PHE A 294 -20.22 6.61 9.05
N GLY A 295 -20.46 7.19 10.23
CA GLY A 295 -21.60 6.81 11.08
C GLY A 295 -22.94 6.97 10.37
N MET A 296 -23.08 7.95 9.47
CA MET A 296 -24.30 8.17 8.68
C MET A 296 -24.69 6.97 7.81
N TYR A 297 -23.72 6.19 7.34
CA TYR A 297 -23.99 5.01 6.51
C TYR A 297 -24.73 3.91 7.25
N ARG A 298 -24.71 3.88 8.58
CA ARG A 298 -25.55 2.94 9.34
C ARG A 298 -27.04 3.21 9.17
N VAL A 299 -27.41 4.45 8.84
CA VAL A 299 -28.80 4.86 8.57
C VAL A 299 -29.07 4.82 7.07
N LEU A 300 -28.11 5.28 6.25
CA LEU A 300 -28.28 5.41 4.81
C LEU A 300 -28.30 4.06 4.08
N ILE A 301 -27.48 3.07 4.48
CA ILE A 301 -27.52 1.73 3.86
C ILE A 301 -28.89 1.07 4.06
N PRO A 302 -29.47 1.01 5.28
CA PRO A 302 -30.83 0.53 5.47
C PRO A 302 -31.88 1.28 4.65
N ALA A 303 -31.79 2.62 4.56
CA ALA A 303 -32.69 3.40 3.72
C ALA A 303 -32.60 2.98 2.24
N LEU A 304 -31.38 2.77 1.73
CA LEU A 304 -31.14 2.27 0.36
C LEU A 304 -31.67 0.85 0.16
N LEU A 305 -31.61 0.01 1.18
CA LEU A 305 -32.20 -1.34 1.19
C LEU A 305 -33.75 -1.31 1.24
N GLY A 306 -34.36 -0.14 1.44
CA GLY A 306 -35.80 0.05 1.41
C GLY A 306 -36.46 0.12 2.79
N TYR A 307 -35.68 0.24 3.87
CA TYR A 307 -36.22 0.43 5.22
C TYR A 307 -37.15 1.66 5.27
N GLN A 308 -38.36 1.47 5.78
CA GLN A 308 -39.34 2.53 5.97
C GLN A 308 -39.26 3.03 7.42
N PHE A 309 -38.76 4.25 7.59
CA PHE A 309 -38.62 4.86 8.91
C PHE A 309 -39.97 5.05 9.59
N THR A 310 -40.07 4.61 10.83
CA THR A 310 -41.28 4.67 11.65
C THR A 310 -41.51 6.06 12.24
N GLY A 311 -40.44 6.86 12.36
CA GLY A 311 -40.44 8.13 13.08
C GLY A 311 -40.19 7.99 14.58
N ASN A 312 -40.14 6.76 15.11
CA ASN A 312 -39.71 6.47 16.47
C ASN A 312 -38.20 6.24 16.48
N ASP A 313 -37.45 7.15 17.11
CA ASP A 313 -35.99 7.12 17.12
C ASP A 313 -35.42 5.82 17.70
N GLN A 314 -36.04 5.23 18.73
CA GLN A 314 -35.54 3.99 19.35
C GLN A 314 -35.73 2.80 18.42
N VAL A 315 -36.88 2.70 17.76
CA VAL A 315 -37.18 1.62 16.81
C VAL A 315 -36.30 1.75 15.57
N ASP A 316 -36.18 2.97 15.03
CA ASP A 316 -35.38 3.23 13.84
C ASP A 316 -33.88 3.05 14.09
N ASP A 317 -33.37 3.44 15.27
CA ASP A 317 -31.96 3.18 15.64
C ASP A 317 -31.66 1.68 15.65
N GLU A 318 -32.46 0.91 16.39
CA GLU A 318 -32.27 -0.55 16.50
C GLU A 318 -32.40 -1.26 15.15
N ALA A 319 -33.45 -0.94 14.38
CA ALA A 319 -33.71 -1.58 13.09
C ALA A 319 -32.62 -1.25 12.06
N THR A 320 -32.20 0.02 11.96
CA THR A 320 -31.15 0.41 11.02
C THR A 320 -29.80 -0.20 11.38
N ARG A 321 -29.46 -0.27 12.66
CA ARG A 321 -28.26 -0.95 13.16
C ARG A 321 -28.24 -2.42 12.75
N VAL A 322 -29.30 -3.18 13.05
CA VAL A 322 -29.39 -4.61 12.70
C VAL A 322 -29.32 -4.82 11.19
N MET A 323 -30.04 -4.02 10.40
CA MET A 323 -30.03 -4.14 8.94
C MET A 323 -28.65 -3.83 8.33
N TYR A 324 -27.97 -2.80 8.85
CA TYR A 324 -26.61 -2.46 8.47
C TYR A 324 -25.63 -3.60 8.76
N GLU A 325 -25.67 -4.16 9.97
CA GLU A 325 -24.79 -5.26 10.37
C GLU A 325 -25.00 -6.51 9.51
N ASN A 326 -26.26 -6.90 9.29
CA ASN A 326 -26.60 -8.07 8.48
C ASN A 326 -26.14 -7.89 7.03
N TYR A 327 -26.40 -6.71 6.45
CA TYR A 327 -25.98 -6.43 5.09
C TYR A 327 -24.47 -6.59 4.90
N ILE A 328 -23.65 -6.07 5.83
CA ILE A 328 -22.19 -6.21 5.77
C ILE A 328 -21.76 -7.67 5.97
N LYS A 329 -22.33 -8.37 6.97
CA LYS A 329 -22.03 -9.78 7.20
C LYS A 329 -22.26 -10.62 5.96
N GLU A 330 -23.39 -10.42 5.28
CA GLU A 330 -23.80 -11.23 4.12
C GLU A 330 -23.10 -10.82 2.81
N ASN A 331 -22.96 -9.52 2.57
CA ASN A 331 -22.55 -8.99 1.26
C ASN A 331 -21.08 -8.59 1.20
N VAL A 332 -20.39 -8.56 2.34
CA VAL A 332 -18.94 -8.30 2.41
C VAL A 332 -18.23 -9.47 3.07
N PHE A 333 -18.50 -9.76 4.35
CA PHE A 333 -17.70 -10.73 5.11
C PHE A 333 -17.87 -12.17 4.64
N ALA A 334 -19.09 -12.64 4.45
CA ALA A 334 -19.36 -14.00 4.01
C ALA A 334 -18.81 -14.26 2.60
N LYS A 335 -18.82 -13.26 1.71
CA LYS A 335 -18.24 -13.34 0.37
C LYS A 335 -16.71 -13.53 0.39
N LEU A 336 -16.06 -13.08 1.46
CA LEU A 336 -14.63 -13.21 1.69
C LEU A 336 -14.28 -14.36 2.66
N GLY A 337 -15.24 -15.25 2.94
CA GLY A 337 -15.03 -16.42 3.80
C GLY A 337 -14.86 -16.10 5.28
N VAL A 338 -15.47 -15.01 5.76
CA VAL A 338 -15.55 -14.64 7.18
C VAL A 338 -17.00 -14.72 7.65
N THR A 339 -17.28 -15.67 8.55
CA THR A 339 -18.64 -15.99 9.03
C THR A 339 -18.82 -15.81 10.55
N SER A 340 -17.87 -15.13 11.21
CA SER A 340 -17.93 -14.93 12.66
C SER A 340 -19.12 -14.05 13.05
N SER A 341 -19.82 -14.45 14.11
CA SER A 341 -20.94 -13.68 14.67
C SER A 341 -20.49 -12.49 15.52
N GLU A 342 -19.23 -12.51 16.00
CA GLU A 342 -18.69 -11.55 16.98
C GLU A 342 -17.82 -10.48 16.32
N ILE A 343 -18.35 -9.78 15.31
CA ILE A 343 -17.61 -8.72 14.58
C ILE A 343 -18.09 -7.31 14.98
N PHE A 344 -19.36 -7.18 15.36
CA PHE A 344 -19.95 -5.91 15.81
C PHE A 344 -20.11 -5.82 17.32
N VAL A 345 -19.63 -6.82 18.06
CA VAL A 345 -19.84 -6.95 19.50
C VAL A 345 -18.48 -7.13 20.17
N ASN A 346 -18.26 -6.45 21.30
CA ASN A 346 -17.08 -6.67 22.12
C ASN A 346 -17.15 -8.08 22.73
N PRO A 347 -16.10 -8.92 22.60
CA PRO A 347 -16.00 -10.23 23.25
C PRO A 347 -15.81 -10.07 24.77
N SER A 348 -16.81 -9.54 25.47
CA SER A 348 -16.76 -9.13 26.89
C SER A 348 -16.40 -10.25 27.87
N GLN A 349 -16.51 -11.52 27.46
CA GLN A 349 -16.07 -12.68 28.25
C GLN A 349 -14.55 -12.85 28.26
N SER A 350 -13.84 -12.35 27.24
CA SER A 350 -12.38 -12.34 27.16
C SER A 350 -11.90 -11.17 26.29
N PRO A 351 -12.07 -9.92 26.76
CA PRO A 351 -11.64 -8.76 25.99
C PRO A 351 -10.11 -8.72 25.85
N VAL A 352 -9.66 -8.12 24.75
CA VAL A 352 -8.29 -7.67 24.59
C VAL A 352 -8.20 -6.28 25.20
N TYR A 353 -7.36 -6.12 26.22
CA TYR A 353 -7.14 -4.86 26.89
C TYR A 353 -6.06 -4.04 26.20
N GLY A 354 -6.23 -2.72 26.18
CA GLY A 354 -5.26 -1.74 25.70
C GLY A 354 -4.38 -1.22 26.83
N TYR A 355 -3.09 -1.05 26.57
CA TYR A 355 -2.11 -0.66 27.58
C TYR A 355 -1.34 0.61 27.19
N ASP A 356 -0.63 1.18 28.15
CA ASP A 356 0.39 2.19 27.91
C ASP A 356 1.73 1.52 27.53
N HIS A 357 2.60 2.26 26.85
CA HIS A 357 3.92 1.77 26.47
C HIS A 357 5.03 2.80 26.74
N PRO A 358 6.09 2.45 27.49
CA PRO A 358 6.25 1.20 28.26
C PRO A 358 5.13 0.98 29.27
N TYR A 359 4.77 -0.29 29.51
CA TYR A 359 3.67 -0.66 30.40
C TYR A 359 3.93 -0.20 31.84
N THR A 360 2.98 0.50 32.44
CA THR A 360 3.01 0.78 33.87
C THR A 360 2.68 -0.51 34.64
N GLU A 361 3.68 -1.08 35.32
CA GLU A 361 3.51 -2.31 36.12
C GLU A 361 2.38 -2.16 37.16
N GLY A 362 1.54 -3.19 37.26
CA GLY A 362 0.32 -3.17 38.08
C GLY A 362 -0.84 -2.31 37.53
N GLY A 363 -0.66 -1.66 36.38
CA GLY A 363 -1.69 -0.84 35.75
C GLY A 363 -2.79 -1.67 35.09
N ILE A 364 -4.05 -1.43 35.46
CA ILE A 364 -5.22 -2.07 34.84
C ILE A 364 -5.31 -1.68 33.36
N GLY A 365 -5.47 -2.66 32.47
CA GLY A 365 -5.70 -2.42 31.04
C GLY A 365 -7.02 -1.71 30.73
N TYR A 366 -7.07 -1.01 29.60
CA TYR A 366 -8.27 -0.35 29.09
C TYR A 366 -9.11 -1.34 28.26
N ASP A 367 -10.31 -1.66 28.74
CA ASP A 367 -11.33 -2.32 27.93
C ASP A 367 -12.08 -1.27 27.11
N ALA A 368 -12.12 -1.45 25.79
CA ALA A 368 -12.78 -0.54 24.87
C ALA A 368 -14.29 -0.41 25.17
N GLY A 369 -14.93 -1.45 25.70
CA GLY A 369 -16.39 -1.47 25.92
C GLY A 369 -17.15 -1.79 24.64
N ASP A 370 -18.43 -1.44 24.55
CA ASP A 370 -19.28 -1.78 23.39
C ASP A 370 -19.44 -0.59 22.43
N PHE A 371 -19.12 -0.81 21.15
CA PHE A 371 -19.22 0.18 20.07
C PHE A 371 -20.29 -0.14 19.03
N THR A 372 -21.16 -1.13 19.28
CA THR A 372 -22.23 -1.54 18.35
C THR A 372 -23.06 -0.32 17.89
N ASN A 373 -23.36 0.61 18.79
CA ASN A 373 -24.13 1.83 18.49
C ASN A 373 -23.38 2.90 17.69
N THR A 374 -22.13 2.67 17.32
CA THR A 374 -21.31 3.53 16.46
C THR A 374 -20.85 2.79 15.20
N ALA A 375 -21.52 1.68 14.89
CA ALA A 375 -21.41 0.98 13.63
C ALA A 375 -21.48 1.96 12.44
N GLY A 376 -20.64 1.74 11.44
CA GLY A 376 -20.39 2.69 10.35
C GLY A 376 -19.06 3.43 10.51
N GLY A 377 -18.83 4.05 11.67
CA GLY A 377 -17.64 4.88 11.90
C GLY A 377 -16.44 4.11 12.44
N TYR A 378 -16.66 3.30 13.49
CA TYR A 378 -15.59 2.62 14.24
C TYR A 378 -16.11 1.47 15.14
N GLY A 379 -17.19 0.80 14.74
CA GLY A 379 -17.88 -0.20 15.57
C GLY A 379 -17.29 -1.62 15.58
N LEU A 380 -16.23 -1.91 14.82
CA LEU A 380 -15.80 -3.29 14.58
C LEU A 380 -14.74 -3.83 15.55
N TYR A 381 -14.85 -5.13 15.82
CA TYR A 381 -13.87 -5.97 16.48
C TYR A 381 -13.42 -7.07 15.53
N LEU A 382 -12.14 -7.12 15.20
CA LEU A 382 -11.58 -8.10 14.28
C LEU A 382 -10.36 -8.78 14.89
N SER A 383 -10.19 -10.05 14.58
CA SER A 383 -8.89 -10.72 14.72
C SER A 383 -7.99 -10.43 13.52
N ALA A 384 -6.68 -10.63 13.66
CA ALA A 384 -5.75 -10.45 12.54
C ALA A 384 -6.12 -11.37 11.37
N ARG A 385 -6.59 -12.59 11.65
CA ARG A 385 -7.02 -13.56 10.63
C ARG A 385 -8.27 -13.10 9.87
N GLU A 386 -9.26 -12.57 10.58
CA GLU A 386 -10.47 -12.02 9.96
C GLU A 386 -10.14 -10.80 9.11
N ALA A 387 -9.36 -9.86 9.65
CA ALA A 387 -8.96 -8.66 8.94
C ALA A 387 -8.09 -8.99 7.72
N ALA A 388 -7.17 -9.96 7.80
CA ALA A 388 -6.36 -10.37 6.65
C ALA A 388 -7.21 -10.95 5.52
N LYS A 389 -8.19 -11.80 5.83
CA LYS A 389 -9.16 -12.30 4.84
C LYS A 389 -9.96 -11.15 4.22
N ILE A 390 -10.46 -10.23 5.04
CA ILE A 390 -11.26 -9.10 4.59
C ILE A 390 -10.43 -8.18 3.68
N TYR A 391 -9.36 -7.57 4.19
CA TYR A 391 -8.61 -6.56 3.44
C TYR A 391 -7.74 -7.17 2.33
N GLY A 392 -7.14 -8.33 2.56
CA GLY A 392 -6.36 -9.05 1.54
C GLY A 392 -7.24 -9.54 0.39
N GLY A 393 -8.43 -10.08 0.68
CA GLY A 393 -9.41 -10.46 -0.34
C GLY A 393 -9.99 -9.25 -1.07
N LEU A 394 -10.52 -8.25 -0.35
CA LEU A 394 -11.11 -7.04 -0.94
C LEU A 394 -10.17 -6.35 -1.91
N PHE A 395 -8.90 -6.21 -1.54
CA PHE A 395 -7.95 -5.45 -2.34
C PHE A 395 -6.99 -6.33 -3.13
N SER A 396 -7.18 -7.65 -3.18
CA SER A 396 -6.50 -8.50 -4.15
C SER A 396 -6.83 -8.06 -5.57
N THR A 397 -5.86 -8.16 -6.49
CA THR A 397 -6.07 -7.88 -7.91
C THR A 397 -6.98 -8.89 -8.62
N THR A 398 -7.22 -10.07 -8.02
CA THR A 398 -7.93 -11.17 -8.68
C THR A 398 -9.34 -11.45 -8.13
N ASP A 399 -9.63 -11.06 -6.89
CA ASP A 399 -10.94 -11.35 -6.27
C ASP A 399 -11.96 -10.26 -6.63
N VAL A 400 -13.04 -10.58 -7.32
CA VAL A 400 -14.12 -9.63 -7.63
C VAL A 400 -15.46 -9.99 -6.96
N SER A 401 -15.41 -10.77 -5.88
CA SER A 401 -16.59 -11.30 -5.19
C SER A 401 -17.43 -10.22 -4.48
N VAL A 402 -16.77 -9.13 -4.05
CA VAL A 402 -17.43 -8.00 -3.36
C VAL A 402 -17.51 -6.77 -4.25
N LEU A 403 -16.37 -6.29 -4.76
CA LEU A 403 -16.26 -5.09 -5.59
C LEU A 403 -15.62 -5.40 -6.94
N SER A 404 -16.11 -4.71 -7.99
CA SER A 404 -15.43 -4.63 -9.28
C SER A 404 -14.07 -3.93 -9.16
N ALA A 405 -13.17 -4.13 -10.14
CA ALA A 405 -11.86 -3.47 -10.15
C ALA A 405 -11.99 -1.93 -10.10
N ALA A 406 -12.95 -1.36 -10.84
CA ALA A 406 -13.22 0.07 -10.84
C ALA A 406 -13.71 0.60 -9.47
N MET A 407 -14.52 -0.19 -8.74
CA MET A 407 -14.94 0.19 -7.39
C MET A 407 -13.80 0.09 -6.38
N LYS A 408 -12.89 -0.87 -6.53
CA LYS A 408 -11.66 -0.90 -5.73
C LYS A 408 -10.80 0.33 -5.95
N ASP A 409 -10.67 0.78 -7.21
CA ASP A 409 -9.97 2.03 -7.52
C ASP A 409 -10.68 3.26 -6.93
N SER A 410 -12.00 3.23 -6.84
CA SER A 410 -12.78 4.28 -6.18
C SER A 410 -12.47 4.37 -4.68
N VAL A 411 -12.28 3.24 -4.01
CA VAL A 411 -11.80 3.21 -2.61
C VAL A 411 -10.35 3.71 -2.56
N LEU A 412 -9.43 2.97 -3.19
CA LEU A 412 -7.98 3.12 -3.04
C LEU A 412 -7.45 4.44 -3.62
N THR A 413 -7.80 4.76 -4.86
CA THR A 413 -7.32 5.96 -5.56
C THR A 413 -8.28 7.14 -5.42
N GLY A 414 -9.59 6.87 -5.34
CA GLY A 414 -10.61 7.91 -5.13
C GLY A 414 -10.67 8.46 -3.71
N GLY A 415 -9.95 7.84 -2.76
CA GLY A 415 -9.86 8.29 -1.36
C GLY A 415 -11.17 8.11 -0.58
N MET A 416 -11.94 7.08 -0.89
CA MET A 416 -13.23 6.81 -0.26
C MET A 416 -13.04 5.85 0.93
N ALA A 417 -12.61 6.40 2.08
CA ALA A 417 -12.18 5.64 3.27
C ALA A 417 -10.84 4.89 3.13
N SER A 418 -9.91 5.47 2.36
CA SER A 418 -8.51 5.09 2.40
C SER A 418 -7.62 6.26 2.02
N TYR A 419 -6.37 6.19 2.46
CA TYR A 419 -5.31 7.11 2.12
C TYR A 419 -4.31 6.43 1.18
N SER A 420 -3.45 7.22 0.55
CA SER A 420 -2.39 6.71 -0.29
C SER A 420 -1.09 7.47 -0.09
N THR A 421 0.02 6.81 -0.40
CA THR A 421 1.34 7.42 -0.40
C THR A 421 2.19 6.77 -1.48
N ILE A 422 3.20 7.48 -1.97
CA ILE A 422 4.17 7.00 -2.95
C ILE A 422 5.54 7.13 -2.31
N THR A 423 6.26 6.00 -2.23
CA THR A 423 7.67 5.95 -1.81
C THR A 423 8.52 5.46 -2.98
N PRO A 424 9.87 5.44 -2.86
CA PRO A 424 10.73 4.81 -3.86
C PRO A 424 10.41 3.33 -4.12
N GLN A 425 9.77 2.64 -3.18
CA GLN A 425 9.37 1.23 -3.32
C GLN A 425 8.04 1.05 -4.07
N GLY A 426 7.26 2.11 -4.28
CA GLY A 426 6.02 2.08 -5.03
C GLY A 426 4.86 2.83 -4.38
N LYS A 427 3.65 2.56 -4.87
CA LYS A 427 2.41 3.13 -4.35
C LYS A 427 1.83 2.23 -3.27
N PHE A 428 1.42 2.84 -2.16
CA PHE A 428 0.78 2.20 -1.03
C PHE A 428 -0.59 2.80 -0.80
N PHE A 429 -1.50 1.99 -0.29
CA PHE A 429 -2.81 2.43 0.16
C PHE A 429 -3.08 1.88 1.53
N TYR A 430 -3.72 2.65 2.40
CA TYR A 430 -3.91 2.24 3.78
C TYR A 430 -5.11 2.91 4.44
N HIS A 431 -5.54 2.33 5.54
CA HIS A 431 -6.26 3.05 6.58
C HIS A 431 -5.86 2.48 7.93
N ASP A 432 -5.53 3.34 8.87
CA ASP A 432 -5.21 2.97 10.24
C ASP A 432 -6.41 3.18 11.16
N GLY A 433 -6.29 2.66 12.38
CA GLY A 433 -7.27 2.84 13.43
C GLY A 433 -6.58 3.18 14.73
N TRP A 434 -6.98 4.29 15.34
CA TRP A 434 -6.49 4.77 16.62
C TRP A 434 -7.63 4.85 17.62
N TRP A 435 -7.52 4.08 18.71
CA TRP A 435 -8.45 4.17 19.82
C TRP A 435 -7.69 4.40 21.11
N GLN A 436 -7.97 5.50 21.80
CA GLN A 436 -7.19 5.94 22.96
C GLN A 436 -8.07 6.26 24.16
N PHE A 437 -7.49 6.04 25.33
CA PHE A 437 -7.98 6.48 26.62
C PHE A 437 -6.84 7.12 27.40
N GLY A 438 -7.10 8.27 28.04
CA GLY A 438 -6.14 8.90 28.96
C GLY A 438 -5.00 9.68 28.29
N LEU A 439 -5.14 10.10 27.02
CA LEU A 439 -4.11 10.87 26.31
C LEU A 439 -3.64 12.12 27.07
N VAL A 440 -4.57 12.86 27.68
CA VAL A 440 -4.28 14.07 28.47
C VAL A 440 -3.41 13.82 29.70
N THR A 441 -3.31 12.57 30.16
CA THR A 441 -2.48 12.21 31.32
C THR A 441 -1.02 11.90 30.94
N GLY A 442 -0.72 11.86 29.64
CA GLY A 442 0.59 11.43 29.13
C GLY A 442 0.83 9.91 29.22
N LYS A 443 -0.12 9.14 29.75
CA LYS A 443 -0.09 7.67 29.83
C LYS A 443 -1.28 7.06 29.09
N ALA A 444 -1.37 7.38 27.81
CA ALA A 444 -2.45 6.89 26.95
C ALA A 444 -2.45 5.36 26.91
N LYS A 445 -3.63 4.77 26.95
CA LYS A 445 -3.87 3.34 26.76
C LYS A 445 -4.78 3.13 25.56
N GLY A 446 -4.64 2.01 24.88
CA GLY A 446 -5.55 1.69 23.79
C GLY A 446 -4.92 0.86 22.68
N PHE A 447 -5.35 1.13 21.45
CA PHE A 447 -5.16 0.23 20.33
C PHE A 447 -4.68 1.01 19.09
N ARG A 448 -3.75 0.39 18.35
CA ARG A 448 -3.43 0.77 16.97
C ARG A 448 -3.70 -0.41 16.06
N SER A 449 -4.28 -0.11 14.91
CA SER A 449 -4.59 -1.09 13.88
C SER A 449 -4.30 -0.48 12.51
N LEU A 450 -3.97 -1.32 11.53
CA LEU A 450 -3.68 -0.89 10.17
C LEU A 450 -3.97 -2.03 9.20
N TRP A 451 -4.59 -1.69 8.07
CA TRP A 451 -4.40 -2.42 6.83
C TRP A 451 -3.59 -1.56 5.86
N MET A 452 -2.68 -2.17 5.12
CA MET A 452 -1.91 -1.51 4.08
C MET A 452 -1.77 -2.42 2.87
N LYS A 453 -2.29 -1.97 1.72
CA LYS A 453 -1.97 -2.54 0.41
C LYS A 453 -0.61 -2.00 -0.03
N CYS A 454 0.31 -2.92 -0.26
CA CYS A 454 1.67 -2.67 -0.71
C CYS A 454 1.83 -3.06 -2.20
N PRO A 455 2.98 -2.72 -2.82
CA PRO A 455 3.38 -3.31 -4.10
C PRO A 455 3.32 -4.85 -4.13
N ASP A 456 3.28 -5.42 -5.33
CA ASP A 456 3.20 -6.87 -5.61
C ASP A 456 1.95 -7.58 -5.07
N ASP A 457 0.85 -6.84 -4.95
CA ASP A 457 -0.42 -7.32 -4.43
C ASP A 457 -0.32 -7.88 -2.99
N LEU A 458 0.62 -7.33 -2.22
CA LEU A 458 0.73 -7.63 -0.81
C LEU A 458 -0.25 -6.79 0.00
N THR A 459 -0.82 -7.37 1.05
CA THR A 459 -1.56 -6.64 2.07
C THR A 459 -1.03 -7.00 3.45
N VAL A 460 -0.61 -6.00 4.20
CA VAL A 460 -0.21 -6.13 5.61
C VAL A 460 -1.38 -5.70 6.49
N VAL A 461 -1.79 -6.57 7.40
CA VAL A 461 -2.68 -6.24 8.52
C VAL A 461 -1.86 -6.34 9.80
N ILE A 462 -1.92 -5.32 10.66
CA ILE A 462 -1.18 -5.29 11.93
C ILE A 462 -1.98 -4.61 13.03
N PHE A 463 -1.98 -5.24 14.20
CA PHE A 463 -2.66 -4.82 15.42
C PHE A 463 -1.67 -4.74 16.58
N THR A 464 -1.79 -3.70 17.41
CA THR A 464 -1.10 -3.60 18.70
C THR A 464 -2.03 -3.06 19.77
N ASN A 465 -2.03 -3.67 20.95
CA ASN A 465 -2.86 -3.26 22.09
C ASN A 465 -2.11 -2.37 23.08
N ALA A 466 -1.27 -1.45 22.58
CA ALA A 466 -0.69 -0.43 23.41
C ALA A 466 -0.51 0.90 22.67
N LEU A 467 -0.42 1.99 23.43
CA LEU A 467 -0.11 3.32 22.94
C LEU A 467 1.13 3.87 23.64
N ARG A 468 1.96 4.60 22.91
CA ARG A 468 3.19 5.20 23.44
C ARG A 468 2.88 6.32 24.43
N ASN A 469 3.59 6.33 25.55
CA ASN A 469 3.53 7.42 26.53
C ASN A 469 3.87 8.77 25.88
N GLY A 470 3.17 9.83 26.29
CA GLY A 470 3.28 11.18 25.77
C GLY A 470 2.31 11.46 24.62
N ASP A 471 2.53 10.85 23.46
CA ASP A 471 1.77 11.18 22.23
C ASP A 471 0.64 10.20 21.89
N GLY A 472 0.58 9.05 22.56
CA GLY A 472 -0.45 8.05 22.34
C GLY A 472 -0.39 7.36 20.97
N LEU A 473 0.72 7.47 20.24
CA LEU A 473 0.88 6.85 18.93
C LEU A 473 1.32 5.38 19.04
N PHE A 474 1.73 4.77 17.92
CA PHE A 474 2.30 3.42 17.89
C PHE A 474 3.38 3.21 18.97
N PRO A 475 3.39 2.07 19.69
CA PRO A 475 4.25 1.84 20.85
C PRO A 475 5.73 2.16 20.61
N ILE A 476 6.26 1.75 19.45
CA ILE A 476 7.68 1.93 19.12
C ILE A 476 7.87 3.07 18.11
N ARG A 477 9.01 3.76 18.21
CA ARG A 477 9.49 4.74 17.22
C ARG A 477 10.98 4.56 16.96
N SER A 478 11.42 5.11 15.84
CA SER A 478 12.83 5.28 15.50
C SER A 478 13.01 6.59 14.72
N ASP A 479 14.22 6.85 14.24
CA ASP A 479 14.49 7.95 13.31
C ASP A 479 13.81 7.74 11.94
N PHE A 480 13.37 6.51 11.64
CA PHE A 480 12.74 6.14 10.37
C PHE A 480 11.21 6.19 10.40
N TYR A 481 10.58 6.05 11.58
CA TYR A 481 9.13 5.97 11.71
C TYR A 481 8.66 6.49 13.07
N SER A 482 7.51 7.18 13.07
CA SER A 482 6.89 7.76 14.27
C SER A 482 5.57 7.08 14.66
N ASP A 483 4.90 6.41 13.72
CA ASP A 483 3.60 5.76 13.90
C ASP A 483 3.41 4.52 13.00
N ILE A 484 2.33 3.75 13.20
CA ILE A 484 2.11 2.41 12.63
C ILE A 484 2.19 2.37 11.10
N THR A 485 1.66 3.40 10.43
CA THR A 485 1.72 3.50 8.96
C THR A 485 3.16 3.66 8.47
N SER A 486 3.90 4.63 9.04
CA SER A 486 5.31 4.83 8.71
C SER A 486 6.20 3.65 9.10
N TYR A 487 5.81 2.89 10.14
CA TYR A 487 6.50 1.68 10.56
C TYR A 487 6.38 0.56 9.52
N VAL A 488 5.19 0.33 8.95
CA VAL A 488 5.04 -0.67 7.88
C VAL A 488 5.76 -0.24 6.60
N LEU A 489 5.73 1.05 6.26
CA LEU A 489 6.53 1.58 5.13
C LEU A 489 8.03 1.34 5.34
N TRP A 490 8.54 1.59 6.55
CA TRP A 490 9.92 1.30 6.92
C TRP A 490 10.25 -0.20 6.79
N ALA A 491 9.41 -1.06 7.36
CA ALA A 491 9.61 -2.51 7.31
C ALA A 491 9.63 -3.01 5.85
N PHE A 492 8.77 -2.45 4.99
CA PHE A 492 8.78 -2.71 3.56
C PHE A 492 10.02 -2.12 2.86
N SER A 493 10.56 -0.99 3.31
CA SER A 493 11.74 -0.38 2.69
C SER A 493 13.03 -1.19 2.86
N GLY A 494 13.14 -1.97 3.94
CA GLY A 494 14.24 -2.89 4.20
C GLY A 494 14.41 -3.99 3.14
N ILE A 495 13.51 -4.02 2.15
CA ILE A 495 13.54 -4.88 0.99
C ILE A 495 14.64 -4.47 -0.02
N ASN A 496 15.08 -3.21 -0.04
CA ASN A 496 15.97 -2.64 -1.09
C ASN A 496 17.41 -2.28 -0.66
N THR A 497 17.92 -2.76 0.49
CA THR A 497 19.32 -2.50 0.83
C THR A 497 20.24 -3.42 0.04
N ASN A 498 20.67 -2.97 -1.15
CA ASN A 498 21.98 -3.37 -1.65
C ASN A 498 22.99 -3.05 -0.53
N GLU A 499 23.71 -4.05 -0.02
CA GLU A 499 24.72 -3.89 1.03
C GLU A 499 25.83 -2.84 0.69
N ASN A 500 25.84 -2.32 -0.54
CA ASN A 500 26.82 -1.37 -1.06
C ASN A 500 26.34 0.09 -1.19
N SER A 501 25.13 0.49 -0.75
CA SER A 501 24.76 1.91 -0.78
C SER A 501 25.35 2.67 0.41
N ARG A 502 26.44 3.40 0.15
CA ARG A 502 27.00 4.47 1.00
C ARG A 502 25.90 5.24 1.73
N ARG A 503 26.04 5.39 3.07
CA ARG A 503 25.31 6.32 3.97
C ARG A 503 24.24 7.15 3.26
N SER A 504 23.10 6.54 2.94
CA SER A 504 21.90 7.29 2.58
C SER A 504 21.45 8.01 3.85
N GLN A 505 21.11 9.29 3.74
CA GLN A 505 20.45 10.02 4.83
C GLN A 505 19.29 9.16 5.39
N PRO A 506 19.08 9.12 6.72
CA PRO A 506 17.98 8.35 7.28
C PRO A 506 16.66 8.82 6.67
N VAL A 507 15.98 7.92 5.95
CA VAL A 507 14.68 8.19 5.32
C VAL A 507 13.62 8.13 6.40
N ASN A 508 13.03 9.28 6.76
CA ASN A 508 11.87 9.31 7.65
C ASN A 508 10.61 9.00 6.83
N PHE A 509 10.05 7.81 7.01
CA PHE A 509 8.88 7.33 6.26
C PHE A 509 7.59 8.08 6.57
N HIS A 510 7.54 8.77 7.70
CA HIS A 510 6.39 9.62 8.07
C HIS A 510 6.23 10.79 7.10
N ASN A 511 7.32 11.30 6.53
CA ASN A 511 7.30 12.44 5.61
C ASN A 511 6.67 12.13 4.24
N TYR A 512 6.44 10.85 3.92
CA TYR A 512 5.72 10.48 2.69
C TYR A 512 4.20 10.54 2.84
N LEU A 513 3.68 10.64 4.06
CA LEU A 513 2.24 10.61 4.32
C LEU A 513 1.63 11.98 4.06
N GLN A 514 0.63 12.05 3.18
CA GLN A 514 -0.17 13.26 2.98
C GLN A 514 -1.08 13.56 4.18
N HIS A 515 -1.54 12.50 4.83
CA HIS A 515 -2.34 12.51 6.06
C HIS A 515 -1.56 11.74 7.15
N PRO A 516 -0.54 12.38 7.76
CA PRO A 516 0.32 11.76 8.76
C PRO A 516 -0.35 11.56 10.12
N GLU A 517 -1.47 12.26 10.38
CA GLU A 517 -2.26 12.12 11.59
C GLU A 517 -2.82 10.71 11.77
N PRO A 518 -2.90 10.18 13.00
CA PRO A 518 -3.60 8.92 13.26
C PRO A 518 -5.12 9.10 13.07
N HIS A 519 -5.76 8.10 12.47
CA HIS A 519 -7.19 8.12 12.12
C HIS A 519 -8.03 7.17 12.98
#